data_AF-A0A4S3PKR8-F1
#
_entry.id   AF-A0A4S3PKR8-F1
#
_cell.length_a   1.000
_cell.length_b   1.000
_cell.length_c   1.000
_cell.angle_alpha   90.00
_cell.angle_beta   90.00
_cell.angle_gamma   90.00
#
_symmetry.space_group_name_H-M   'P 1'
#
loop_
_entity.id
_entity.type
_entity.pdbx_description
1 polymer ?
#
loop_
_entity_poly.entity_id
_entity_poly.type
_entity_poly.pdbx_seq_one_letter_code
_entity_poly.pdbx_strand_id
1 'polypeptide(L)'
;MNLAKAIRQIRKEVPNPQQEQQEAIADMIKELADNREAIMGAIRILKGLQEMRVLETIGALLDQRNEVGAIAIQQINQPTMHNVVKTGINAFKFMGSLQPSEIETILEGMGLGLKKLSETGHEGKKQSIWKMQRRMRSPEIRAAMTTMVDFMEGMGQAFLKNREEKQ
;
A
#
# COMPACT_ATOMS: atom_id res chain seq x y z
N MET A 1 -70.10 9.11 -23.83
CA MET A 1 -69.43 10.41 -23.67
C MET A 1 -68.09 10.16 -22.97
N ASN A 2 -67.03 10.87 -23.40
CA ASN A 2 -65.63 10.85 -22.95
C ASN A 2 -64.71 9.75 -23.49
N LEU A 3 -64.26 9.95 -24.75
CA LEU A 3 -62.96 9.47 -25.21
C LEU A 3 -61.90 10.45 -24.74
N ALA A 4 -61.00 10.01 -23.85
CA ALA A 4 -59.80 10.76 -23.47
C ALA A 4 -58.95 10.99 -24.74
N LYS A 5 -58.63 12.26 -25.03
CA LYS A 5 -57.80 12.62 -26.18
C LYS A 5 -56.38 12.10 -25.95
N ALA A 6 -55.88 11.29 -26.89
CA ALA A 6 -54.52 10.78 -26.88
C ALA A 6 -53.50 11.94 -26.84
N ILE A 7 -52.53 11.85 -25.92
CA ILE A 7 -51.41 12.79 -25.81
C ILE A 7 -50.54 12.60 -27.07
N ARG A 8 -50.60 13.57 -28.00
CA ARG A 8 -49.93 13.50 -29.31
C ARG A 8 -48.59 14.23 -29.38
N GLN A 9 -48.11 14.79 -28.27
CA GLN A 9 -46.83 15.48 -28.24
C GLN A 9 -46.08 15.13 -26.96
N ILE A 10 -45.13 14.22 -27.08
CA ILE A 10 -44.02 14.12 -26.13
C ILE A 10 -43.06 15.23 -26.54
N ARG A 11 -43.07 16.37 -25.84
CA ARG A 11 -41.99 17.35 -25.95
C ARG A 11 -40.76 16.71 -25.32
N LYS A 12 -39.87 16.18 -26.14
CA LYS A 12 -38.53 15.82 -25.72
C LYS A 12 -37.80 17.13 -25.53
N GLU A 13 -37.59 17.54 -24.29
CA GLU A 13 -36.70 18.66 -23.96
C GLU A 13 -35.33 18.30 -24.54
N VAL A 14 -34.93 19.04 -25.56
CA VAL A 14 -33.58 18.94 -26.12
C VAL A 14 -32.69 19.61 -25.07
N PRO A 15 -31.73 18.90 -24.47
CA PRO A 15 -30.88 19.49 -23.44
C PRO A 15 -30.19 20.72 -24.01
N ASN A 16 -30.38 21.87 -23.36
CA ASN A 16 -29.65 23.07 -23.70
C ASN A 16 -28.20 22.87 -23.22
N PRO A 17 -27.19 22.86 -24.10
CA PRO A 17 -25.80 22.63 -23.71
C PRO A 17 -25.31 23.61 -22.63
N GLN A 18 -25.91 24.80 -22.58
CA GLN A 18 -25.60 25.82 -21.58
C GLN A 18 -26.16 25.48 -20.20
N GLN A 19 -27.32 24.82 -20.13
CA GLN A 19 -27.92 24.38 -18.86
C GLN A 19 -27.17 23.15 -18.31
N GLU A 20 -26.82 22.18 -19.17
CA GLU A 20 -25.98 21.03 -18.75
C GLU A 20 -24.60 21.46 -18.26
N GLN A 21 -23.97 22.45 -18.91
CA GLN A 21 -22.70 23.00 -18.42
C GLN A 21 -22.85 23.70 -17.06
N GLN A 22 -23.93 24.45 -16.86
CA GLN A 22 -24.17 25.14 -15.59
C GLN A 22 -24.45 24.17 -14.45
N GLU A 23 -25.22 23.10 -14.70
CA GLU A 23 -25.46 22.03 -13.73
C GLU A 23 -24.17 21.27 -13.41
N ALA A 24 -23.37 20.89 -14.42
CA ALA A 24 -22.10 20.21 -14.20
C ALA A 24 -21.11 21.07 -13.37
N ILE A 25 -21.07 22.38 -13.62
CA ILE A 25 -20.24 23.31 -12.83
C ILE A 25 -20.78 23.42 -11.39
N ALA A 26 -22.10 23.52 -11.21
CA ALA A 26 -22.71 23.59 -9.88
C ALA A 26 -22.45 22.32 -9.05
N ASP A 27 -22.55 21.15 -9.69
CA ASP A 27 -22.28 19.86 -9.05
C ASP A 27 -20.79 19.71 -8.70
N MET A 28 -19.88 20.13 -9.59
CA MET A 28 -18.45 20.18 -9.27
C MET A 28 -18.17 21.14 -8.11
N ILE A 29 -18.76 22.33 -8.09
CA ILE A 29 -18.59 23.29 -6.99
C ILE A 29 -19.08 22.70 -5.67
N LYS A 30 -20.21 21.99 -5.68
CA LYS A 30 -20.77 21.32 -4.51
C LYS A 30 -19.85 20.21 -4.01
N GLU A 31 -19.40 19.32 -4.88
CA GLU A 31 -18.49 18.24 -4.52
C GLU A 31 -17.15 18.77 -3.99
N LEU A 32 -16.64 19.87 -4.57
CA LEU A 32 -15.45 20.55 -4.08
C LEU A 32 -15.66 21.25 -2.73
N ALA A 33 -16.86 21.78 -2.48
CA ALA A 33 -17.22 22.40 -1.21
C ALA A 33 -17.37 21.37 -0.08
N ASP A 34 -18.00 20.22 -0.37
CA ASP A 34 -18.20 19.13 0.57
C ASP A 34 -16.87 18.44 0.95
N ASN A 35 -15.89 18.44 0.03
CA ASN A 35 -14.55 17.87 0.25
C ASN A 35 -13.46 18.92 0.51
N ARG A 36 -13.84 20.13 0.95
CA ARG A 36 -12.94 21.29 1.07
C ARG A 36 -11.64 20.99 1.81
N GLU A 37 -11.69 20.28 2.94
CA GLU A 37 -10.49 19.98 3.73
C GLU A 37 -9.51 19.05 3.00
N ALA A 38 -10.02 17.99 2.37
CA ALA A 38 -9.21 17.06 1.59
C ALA A 38 -8.56 17.76 0.39
N ILE A 39 -9.31 18.63 -0.30
CA ILE A 39 -8.80 19.43 -1.43
C ILE A 39 -7.74 20.41 -0.97
N MET A 40 -7.96 21.11 0.14
CA MET A 40 -6.96 22.01 0.72
C MET A 40 -5.71 21.25 1.16
N GLY A 41 -5.85 20.02 1.67
CA GLY A 41 -4.74 19.11 1.97
C GLY A 41 -3.95 18.74 0.72
N ALA A 42 -4.62 18.31 -0.34
CA ALA A 42 -4.00 17.99 -1.63
C ALA A 42 -3.28 19.20 -2.24
N ILE A 43 -3.90 20.39 -2.20
CA ILE A 43 -3.28 21.65 -2.66
C ILE A 43 -2.01 21.97 -1.86
N ARG A 44 -2.00 21.76 -0.54
CA ARG A 44 -0.79 21.97 0.28
C ARG A 44 0.33 21.00 -0.09
N ILE A 45 -0.01 19.73 -0.34
CA ILE A 45 0.97 18.74 -0.81
C ILE A 45 1.52 19.15 -2.17
N LEU A 46 0.65 19.48 -3.13
CA LEU A 46 1.05 19.93 -4.46
C LEU A 46 1.94 21.17 -4.40
N LYS A 47 1.62 22.14 -3.54
CA LYS A 47 2.46 23.31 -3.29
C LYS A 47 3.82 22.94 -2.72
N GLY A 48 3.88 22.06 -1.71
CA GLY A 48 5.14 21.58 -1.17
C GLY A 48 6.00 20.88 -2.22
N LEU A 49 5.39 20.06 -3.07
CA LEU A 49 6.09 19.40 -4.18
C LEU A 49 6.57 20.40 -5.25
N GLN A 50 5.81 21.46 -5.50
CA GLN A 50 6.22 22.55 -6.40
C GLN A 50 7.37 23.38 -5.83
N GLU A 51 7.32 23.74 -4.54
CA GLU A 51 8.40 24.48 -3.87
C GLU A 51 9.71 23.69 -3.85
N MET A 52 9.64 22.37 -3.71
CA MET A 52 10.78 21.46 -3.78
C MET A 52 11.27 21.18 -5.21
N ARG A 53 10.65 21.81 -6.23
CA ARG A 53 10.90 21.60 -7.65
C ARG A 53 10.68 20.17 -8.15
N VAL A 54 9.92 19.37 -7.39
CA VAL A 54 9.66 17.95 -7.70
C VAL A 54 8.71 17.85 -8.89
N LEU A 55 7.69 18.69 -8.96
CA LEU A 55 6.73 18.70 -10.07
C LEU A 55 7.40 19.09 -11.39
N GLU A 56 8.29 20.09 -11.39
CA GLU A 56 9.07 20.49 -12.55
C GLU A 56 10.05 19.40 -12.98
N THR A 57 10.67 18.71 -12.02
CA THR A 57 11.57 17.60 -12.32
C THR A 57 10.82 16.43 -12.97
N ILE A 58 9.67 16.05 -12.41
CA ILE A 58 8.81 15.01 -12.98
C ILE A 58 8.30 15.43 -14.37
N GLY A 59 7.87 16.69 -14.53
CA GLY A 59 7.46 17.25 -15.81
C GLY A 59 8.57 17.18 -16.87
N ALA A 60 9.78 17.63 -16.52
CA ALA A 60 10.93 17.59 -17.42
C ALA A 60 11.31 16.15 -17.82
N LEU A 61 11.21 15.20 -16.89
CA LEU A 61 11.43 13.78 -17.18
C LEU A 61 10.35 13.21 -18.14
N LEU A 62 9.09 13.65 -18.01
CA LEU A 62 7.99 13.25 -18.88
C LEU A 62 8.06 13.89 -20.27
N ASP A 63 8.54 15.13 -20.35
CA ASP A 63 8.81 15.80 -21.63
C ASP A 63 9.93 15.09 -22.38
N GLN A 64 10.96 14.64 -21.66
CA GLN A 64 12.07 13.85 -22.19
C GLN A 64 11.81 12.33 -22.19
N ARG A 65 10.54 11.89 -22.06
CA ARG A 65 10.14 10.48 -21.94
C ARG A 65 10.74 9.55 -23.00
N ASN A 66 10.94 10.03 -24.22
CA ASN A 66 11.44 9.21 -25.32
C ASN A 66 12.95 8.95 -25.20
N GLU A 67 13.73 9.95 -24.79
CA GLU A 67 15.19 9.83 -24.65
C GLU A 67 15.55 9.16 -23.31
N VAL A 68 14.98 9.64 -22.21
CA VAL A 68 15.24 9.10 -20.86
C VAL A 68 14.62 7.72 -20.70
N GLY A 69 13.40 7.51 -21.20
CA GLY A 69 12.71 6.22 -21.12
C GLY A 69 13.40 5.13 -21.94
N ALA A 70 13.86 5.44 -23.16
CA ALA A 70 14.58 4.46 -23.98
C ALA A 70 15.92 4.06 -23.35
N ILE A 71 16.68 5.02 -22.80
CA ILE A 71 17.95 4.75 -22.13
C ILE A 71 17.74 3.97 -20.83
N ALA A 72 16.75 4.35 -20.02
CA ALA A 72 16.43 3.65 -18.78
C ALA A 72 15.96 2.21 -19.05
N ILE A 73 15.09 2.00 -20.05
CA ILE A 73 14.64 0.65 -20.45
C ILE A 73 15.82 -0.15 -20.99
N GLN A 74 16.69 0.43 -21.81
CA GLN A 74 17.89 -0.26 -22.29
C GLN A 74 18.84 -0.64 -21.15
N GLN A 75 19.03 0.23 -20.15
CA GLN A 75 19.84 -0.06 -18.96
C GLN A 75 19.22 -1.14 -18.07
N ILE A 76 17.91 -1.12 -17.88
CA ILE A 76 17.15 -2.16 -17.15
C ILE A 76 17.17 -3.49 -17.92
N ASN A 77 17.17 -3.44 -19.25
CA ASN A 77 17.23 -4.62 -20.11
C ASN A 77 18.66 -5.15 -20.32
N GLN A 78 19.67 -4.53 -19.70
CA GLN A 78 21.02 -5.12 -19.68
C GLN A 78 20.99 -6.45 -18.91
N PRO A 79 21.74 -7.48 -19.35
CA PRO A 79 21.79 -8.78 -18.68
C PRO A 79 22.14 -8.68 -17.18
N THR A 80 22.98 -7.71 -16.81
CA THR A 80 23.36 -7.42 -15.42
C THR A 80 22.17 -6.99 -14.55
N MET A 81 21.17 -6.34 -15.15
CA MET A 81 19.97 -5.86 -14.45
C MET A 81 18.82 -6.86 -14.43
N HIS A 82 18.84 -7.89 -15.28
CA HIS A 82 17.77 -8.91 -15.33
C HIS A 82 17.54 -9.56 -13.96
N ASN A 83 18.61 -9.89 -13.23
CA ASN A 83 18.50 -10.49 -11.89
C ASN A 83 17.99 -9.51 -10.84
N VAL A 84 18.39 -8.24 -10.92
CA VAL A 84 17.92 -7.19 -10.00
C VAL A 84 16.43 -6.94 -10.19
N VAL A 85 16.01 -6.78 -11.45
CA VAL A 85 14.60 -6.58 -11.83
C VAL A 85 13.75 -7.78 -11.42
N LYS A 86 14.22 -9.00 -11.72
CA LYS A 86 13.54 -10.23 -11.33
C LYS A 86 13.41 -10.35 -9.81
N THR A 87 14.45 -10.03 -9.06
CA THR A 87 14.44 -10.04 -7.59
C THR A 87 13.48 -8.97 -7.04
N GLY A 88 13.51 -7.76 -7.59
CA GLY A 88 12.61 -6.67 -7.20
C GLY A 88 11.14 -6.99 -7.45
N ILE A 89 10.81 -7.54 -8.63
CA ILE A 89 9.44 -7.99 -8.95
C ILE A 89 9.00 -9.11 -8.00
N ASN A 90 9.88 -10.08 -7.71
CA ASN A 90 9.56 -11.15 -6.79
C ASN A 90 9.36 -10.65 -5.35
N ALA A 91 10.16 -9.68 -4.89
CA ALA A 91 10.00 -9.03 -3.59
C ALA A 91 8.69 -8.24 -3.51
N PHE A 92 8.32 -7.54 -4.58
CA PHE A 92 7.03 -6.83 -4.68
C PHE A 92 5.84 -7.80 -4.66
N LYS A 93 5.92 -8.91 -5.41
CA LYS A 93 4.91 -9.97 -5.39
C LYS A 93 4.77 -10.61 -4.01
N PHE A 94 5.90 -10.89 -3.36
CA PHE A 94 5.91 -11.40 -2.00
C PHE A 94 5.19 -10.42 -1.05
N MET A 95 5.56 -9.14 -1.09
CA MET A 95 4.93 -8.11 -0.27
C MET A 95 3.43 -7.97 -0.53
N GLY A 96 3.00 -8.05 -1.79
CA GLY A 96 1.58 -8.04 -2.16
C GLY A 96 0.83 -9.33 -1.84
N SER A 97 1.53 -10.45 -1.60
CA SER A 97 0.91 -11.72 -1.21
C SER A 97 0.65 -11.85 0.29
N LEU A 98 1.24 -10.98 1.10
CA LEU A 98 1.04 -10.96 2.55
C LEU A 98 -0.31 -10.32 2.89
N GLN A 99 -1.05 -10.89 3.83
CA GLN A 99 -2.30 -10.27 4.28
C GLN A 99 -1.98 -9.08 5.19
N PRO A 100 -2.64 -7.92 5.03
CA PRO A 100 -2.38 -6.74 5.86
C PRO A 100 -2.49 -7.00 7.37
N SER A 101 -3.44 -7.85 7.78
CA SER A 101 -3.68 -8.25 9.17
C SER A 101 -2.52 -9.06 9.77
N GLU A 102 -1.85 -9.89 8.97
CA GLU A 102 -0.69 -10.68 9.40
C GLU A 102 0.52 -9.75 9.62
N ILE A 103 0.72 -8.78 8.71
CA ILE A 103 1.77 -7.77 8.84
C ILE A 103 1.54 -6.92 10.10
N GLU A 104 0.32 -6.44 10.31
CA GLU A 104 -0.04 -5.64 11.49
C GLU A 104 0.28 -6.37 12.80
N THR A 105 -0.12 -7.65 12.89
CA THR A 105 0.13 -8.49 14.06
C THR A 105 1.64 -8.65 14.34
N ILE A 106 2.46 -8.85 13.29
CA ILE A 106 3.92 -8.97 13.43
C ILE A 106 4.52 -7.65 13.91
N LEU A 107 4.13 -6.52 13.31
CA LEU A 107 4.64 -5.19 13.67
C LEU A 107 4.25 -4.79 15.10
N GLU A 108 3.00 -5.07 15.50
CA GLU A 108 2.56 -4.86 16.88
C GLU A 108 3.36 -5.71 17.86
N GLY A 109 3.54 -7.00 17.55
CA GLY A 109 4.36 -7.93 18.34
C GLY A 109 5.80 -7.45 18.51
N MET A 110 6.42 -6.92 17.45
CA MET A 110 7.76 -6.30 17.50
C MET A 110 7.79 -5.07 18.40
N GLY A 111 6.80 -4.18 18.27
CA GLY A 111 6.68 -2.99 19.13
C GLY A 111 6.52 -3.34 20.61
N LEU A 112 5.66 -4.31 20.92
CA LEU A 112 5.49 -4.83 22.28
C LEU A 112 6.76 -5.50 22.82
N GLY A 113 7.51 -6.21 21.97
CA GLY A 113 8.79 -6.81 22.31
C GLY A 113 9.85 -5.76 22.67
N LEU A 114 9.98 -4.71 21.85
CA LEU A 114 10.90 -3.59 22.11
C LEU A 114 10.52 -2.85 23.40
N LYS A 115 9.23 -2.64 23.65
CA LYS A 115 8.74 -2.06 24.90
C LYS A 115 9.13 -2.91 26.11
N LYS A 116 8.86 -4.22 26.07
CA LYS A 116 9.24 -5.16 27.14
C LYS A 116 10.75 -5.20 27.37
N LEU A 117 11.56 -5.13 26.31
CA LEU A 117 13.02 -5.06 26.40
C LEU A 117 13.47 -3.80 27.13
N SER A 118 12.90 -2.65 26.80
CA SER A 118 13.20 -1.39 27.48
C SER A 118 12.81 -1.43 28.97
N GLU A 119 11.66 -2.02 29.32
CA GLU A 119 11.19 -2.17 30.69
C GLU A 119 12.06 -3.13 31.52
N THR A 120 12.55 -4.23 30.92
CA THR A 120 13.41 -5.19 31.63
C THR A 120 14.87 -4.74 31.71
N GLY A 121 15.37 -3.95 30.76
CA GLY A 121 16.73 -3.41 30.76
C GLY A 121 17.00 -2.40 31.88
N HIS A 122 15.98 -1.69 32.36
CA HIS A 122 16.10 -0.69 33.43
C HIS A 122 16.23 -1.30 34.84
N GLU A 123 15.77 -2.54 35.06
CA GLU A 123 15.65 -3.05 36.43
C GLU A 123 16.90 -3.77 36.98
N GLY A 124 17.92 -4.13 36.18
CA GLY A 124 19.18 -4.74 36.68
C GLY A 124 19.04 -6.01 37.55
N LYS A 125 17.82 -6.53 37.73
CA LYS A 125 17.51 -7.65 38.64
C LYS A 125 17.87 -8.96 37.95
N LYS A 126 18.85 -9.68 38.49
CA LYS A 126 19.14 -11.08 38.14
C LYS A 126 17.83 -11.88 38.18
N GLN A 127 17.35 -12.32 37.01
CA GLN A 127 16.19 -13.20 36.93
C GLN A 127 16.58 -14.55 37.56
N SER A 128 15.90 -14.95 38.64
CA SER A 128 16.09 -16.28 39.21
C SER A 128 15.74 -17.34 38.16
N ILE A 129 16.55 -18.40 38.03
CA ILE A 129 16.35 -19.52 37.07
C ILE A 129 14.92 -20.08 37.15
N TRP A 130 14.33 -20.11 38.34
CA TRP A 130 12.95 -20.52 38.56
C TRP A 130 11.91 -19.58 37.91
N LYS A 131 12.12 -18.26 38.00
CA LYS A 131 11.27 -17.26 37.33
C LYS A 131 11.39 -17.39 35.80
N MET A 132 12.58 -17.67 35.28
CA MET A 132 12.78 -17.91 33.84
C MET A 132 12.00 -19.14 33.37
N GLN A 133 12.10 -20.26 34.09
CA GLN A 133 11.36 -21.48 33.75
C GLN A 133 9.83 -21.27 33.77
N ARG A 134 9.32 -20.46 34.72
CA ARG A 134 7.90 -20.10 34.76
C ARG A 134 7.50 -19.20 33.57
N ARG A 135 8.36 -18.26 33.17
CA ARG A 135 8.14 -17.40 32.00
C ARG A 135 8.10 -18.20 30.71
N MET A 136 9.00 -19.16 30.50
CA MET A 136 8.97 -20.02 29.30
C MET A 136 7.66 -20.79 29.13
N ARG A 137 6.95 -21.06 30.22
CA ARG A 137 5.62 -21.70 30.21
C ARG A 137 4.46 -20.72 30.06
N SER A 138 4.72 -19.42 29.94
CA SER A 138 3.64 -18.45 29.74
C SER A 138 2.96 -18.67 28.38
N PRO A 139 1.67 -18.32 28.25
CA PRO A 139 0.97 -18.43 26.96
C PRO A 139 1.66 -17.63 25.85
N GLU A 140 2.20 -16.45 26.17
CA GLU A 140 2.83 -15.53 25.21
C GLU A 140 4.15 -16.07 24.67
N ILE A 141 5.01 -16.64 25.54
CA ILE A 141 6.28 -17.24 25.08
C ILE A 141 6.00 -18.49 24.26
N ARG A 142 5.00 -19.31 24.66
CA ARG A 142 4.59 -20.48 23.89
C ARG A 142 4.07 -20.13 22.50
N ALA A 143 3.23 -19.10 22.39
CA ALA A 143 2.74 -18.61 21.10
C ALA A 143 3.90 -18.19 20.19
N ALA A 144 4.82 -17.36 20.68
CA ALA A 144 5.98 -16.91 19.90
C ALA A 144 6.91 -18.06 19.48
N MET A 145 7.19 -19.02 20.37
CA MET A 145 7.99 -20.20 20.03
C MET A 145 7.30 -21.07 18.98
N THR A 146 5.99 -21.29 19.10
CA THR A 146 5.22 -22.08 18.14
C THR A 146 5.27 -21.43 16.76
N THR A 147 4.97 -20.13 16.67
CA THR A 147 5.07 -19.38 15.41
C THR A 147 6.48 -19.42 14.80
N MET A 148 7.52 -19.35 15.63
CA MET A 148 8.90 -19.45 15.15
C MET A 148 9.22 -20.85 14.61
N VAL A 149 8.73 -21.90 15.27
CA VAL A 149 8.87 -23.28 14.79
C VAL A 149 8.13 -23.46 13.46
N ASP A 150 6.87 -23.04 13.37
CA ASP A 150 6.07 -23.14 12.14
C ASP A 150 6.73 -22.37 10.97
N PHE A 151 7.28 -21.19 11.24
CA PHE A 151 8.06 -20.42 10.27
C PHE A 151 9.30 -21.18 9.79
N MET A 152 10.04 -21.80 10.72
CA MET A 152 11.21 -22.62 10.38
C MET A 152 10.84 -23.86 9.56
N GLU A 153 9.73 -24.51 9.87
CA GLU A 153 9.21 -25.65 9.10
C GLU A 153 8.85 -25.22 7.66
N GLY A 154 8.14 -24.10 7.50
CA GLY A 154 7.81 -23.56 6.18
C GLY A 154 9.03 -23.21 5.34
N MET A 155 10.05 -22.60 5.95
CA MET A 155 11.34 -22.35 5.29
C MET A 155 12.04 -23.65 4.87
N GLY A 156 12.04 -24.66 5.74
CA GLY A 156 12.63 -25.97 5.47
C GLY A 156 11.97 -26.66 4.27
N GLN A 157 10.64 -26.64 4.19
CA GLN A 157 9.89 -27.19 3.06
C GLN A 157 10.29 -26.51 1.72
N ALA A 158 10.41 -25.19 1.71
CA ALA A 158 10.83 -24.45 0.52
C ALA A 158 12.27 -24.81 0.07
N PHE A 159 13.19 -24.99 1.01
CA PHE A 159 14.58 -25.38 0.71
C PHE A 159 14.68 -26.80 0.14
N LEU A 160 13.91 -27.74 0.68
CA LEU A 160 13.86 -29.12 0.19
C LEU A 160 13.28 -29.17 -1.22
N LYS A 161 12.14 -28.50 -1.46
CA LYS A 161 11.52 -28.41 -2.78
C LYS A 161 12.45 -27.85 -3.85
N ASN A 162 13.15 -26.75 -3.55
CA ASN A 162 14.10 -26.13 -4.49
C ASN A 162 15.34 -26.98 -4.77
N ARG A 163 15.67 -27.97 -3.92
CA ARG A 163 16.74 -28.94 -4.16
C ARG A 163 16.30 -30.06 -5.09
N GLU A 164 15.06 -30.52 -4.97
CA GLU A 164 14.46 -31.54 -5.85
C GLU A 164 14.29 -31.03 -7.28
N GLU A 165 13.90 -29.77 -7.46
CA GLU A 165 13.74 -29.14 -8.79
C GLU A 165 15.07 -28.87 -9.52
N LYS A 166 16.22 -29.02 -8.84
CA LYS A 166 17.56 -28.77 -9.40
C LYS A 166 18.36 -30.05 -9.70
N GLN A 167 17.80 -31.22 -9.43
CA GLN A 167 18.36 -32.53 -9.79
C GLN A 167 17.73 -33.04 -11.08
#